data_AF-A0A5E4JJ29-F1
#
_entry.id   AF-A0A5E4JJ29-F1
#
_cell.length_a   1.000
_cell.length_b   1.000
_cell.length_c   1.000
_cell.angle_alpha   90.00
_cell.angle_beta   90.00
_cell.angle_gamma   90.00
#
_symmetry.space_group_name_H-M   'P 1'
#
loop_
_entity.id
_entity.type
_entity.pdbx_description
1 polymer ?
#
loop_
_entity_poly.entity_id
_entity_poly.type
_entity_poly.pdbx_seq_one_letter_code
_entity_poly.pdbx_strand_id
1 'polypeptide(L)'
;MPGGLQQPNAAGITITWWAQPLSPGAMMHLNANNVAPGGITGAYCLLPSDPSIVPSCSAPAATFEPPTALTLYKRWSFFTLRLSSSNVATLYVNGTPGYSVTWNGPMTNIKELDIMGYSSTSPQWTQGFVSNVQAYNTTLPATEISLLYREGIGGVPINLRNLVGWWPLNGDAKDYSGNNNDGVVAASGVIYTSGWTGGYYAP
;
A
#
# COMPACT_ATOMS: atom_id res chain seq x y z
N MET A 1 -7.81 23.33 2.53
CA MET A 1 -6.45 22.78 2.68
C MET A 1 -6.59 21.41 3.30
N PRO A 2 -6.41 20.29 2.58
CA PRO A 2 -6.41 18.98 3.21
C PRO A 2 -5.02 18.72 3.79
N GLY A 3 -4.98 18.28 5.05
CA GLY A 3 -3.76 17.89 5.74
C GLY A 3 -3.14 16.71 5.02
N GLY A 4 -1.99 16.93 4.37
CA GLY A 4 -1.14 15.83 3.95
C GLY A 4 -0.74 15.00 5.18
N LEU A 5 -0.44 13.73 4.96
CA LEU A 5 0.06 12.80 5.98
C LEU A 5 1.29 13.43 6.68
N GLN A 6 1.08 14.15 7.78
CA GLN A 6 2.17 14.79 8.52
C GLN A 6 2.98 13.68 9.16
N GLN A 7 4.18 13.42 8.62
CA GLN A 7 5.15 12.61 9.34
C GLN A 7 5.74 13.42 10.50
N PRO A 8 5.73 12.89 11.74
CA PRO A 8 6.80 13.15 12.67
C PRO A 8 8.01 12.35 12.20
N ASN A 9 9.04 13.08 11.77
CA ASN A 9 10.36 12.56 11.41
C ASN A 9 10.84 11.46 12.40
N ALA A 10 11.17 10.26 11.89
CA ALA A 10 12.01 9.18 12.47
C ALA A 10 11.38 7.78 12.64
N ALA A 11 10.08 7.57 12.44
CA ALA A 11 9.48 6.22 12.46
C ALA A 11 9.40 5.64 11.04
N GLY A 12 9.69 4.35 10.86
CA GLY A 12 9.43 3.71 9.56
C GLY A 12 7.93 3.61 9.26
N ILE A 13 7.57 3.05 8.11
CA ILE A 13 6.20 3.08 7.57
C ILE A 13 5.79 1.69 7.15
N THR A 14 4.52 1.34 7.36
CA THR A 14 3.96 0.11 6.82
C THR A 14 2.63 0.40 6.15
N ILE A 15 2.46 -0.08 4.92
CA ILE A 15 1.19 0.01 4.19
C ILE A 15 0.78 -1.41 3.84
N THR A 16 -0.45 -1.78 4.18
CA THR A 16 -1.01 -3.09 3.88
C THR A 16 -2.28 -2.94 3.05
N TRP A 17 -2.52 -3.85 2.13
CA TRP A 17 -3.76 -3.89 1.37
C TRP A 17 -4.03 -5.30 0.85
N TRP A 18 -5.29 -5.59 0.60
CA TRP A 18 -5.69 -6.73 -0.22
C TRP A 18 -5.92 -6.29 -1.65
N ALA A 19 -5.49 -7.09 -2.60
CA ALA A 19 -5.66 -6.80 -4.01
C ALA A 19 -5.94 -8.06 -4.84
N GLN A 20 -6.76 -7.90 -5.88
CA GLN A 20 -6.97 -8.86 -6.95
C GLN A 20 -6.73 -8.16 -8.30
N PRO A 21 -5.52 -8.25 -8.87
CA PRO A 21 -5.19 -7.61 -10.14
C PRO A 21 -5.87 -8.33 -11.32
N LEU A 22 -6.41 -7.53 -12.26
CA LEU A 22 -7.00 -7.97 -13.53
C LEU A 22 -6.24 -7.46 -14.76
N SER A 23 -5.42 -6.42 -14.63
CA SER A 23 -4.46 -5.94 -15.63
C SER A 23 -3.14 -5.56 -14.96
N PRO A 24 -2.03 -5.51 -15.71
CA PRO A 24 -0.75 -5.12 -15.14
C PRO A 24 -0.80 -3.61 -14.86
N GLY A 25 -0.13 -3.20 -13.80
CA GLY A 25 -0.02 -1.79 -13.44
C GLY A 25 0.20 -1.60 -11.96
N ALA A 26 0.31 -0.33 -11.58
CA ALA A 26 0.54 0.04 -10.20
C ALA A 26 -0.76 0.04 -9.40
N MET A 27 -0.77 -0.64 -8.25
CA MET A 27 -1.95 -0.69 -7.37
C MET A 27 -1.83 0.24 -6.16
N MET A 28 -0.61 0.62 -5.75
CA MET A 28 -0.38 1.46 -4.58
C MET A 28 0.77 2.43 -4.83
N HIS A 29 0.55 3.73 -4.65
CA HIS A 29 1.57 4.77 -4.71
C HIS A 29 1.66 5.54 -3.40
N LEU A 30 2.89 5.75 -2.94
CA LEU A 30 3.23 6.60 -1.81
C LEU A 30 4.06 7.76 -2.34
N ASN A 31 3.41 8.91 -2.56
CA ASN A 31 4.05 10.07 -3.18
C ASN A 31 4.79 10.92 -2.13
N ALA A 32 6.06 11.25 -2.41
CA ALA A 32 6.85 12.18 -1.62
C ALA A 32 7.43 13.32 -2.48
N ASN A 33 7.64 14.50 -1.88
CA ASN A 33 8.10 15.69 -2.59
C ASN A 33 9.63 15.76 -2.69
N ASN A 34 10.19 15.59 -3.90
CA ASN A 34 11.36 16.32 -4.40
C ASN A 34 11.64 15.91 -5.86
N VAL A 35 11.12 16.73 -6.79
CA VAL A 35 11.32 16.60 -8.22
C VAL A 35 12.78 16.93 -8.55
N ALA A 36 13.64 15.91 -8.60
CA ALA A 36 14.83 15.99 -9.44
C ALA A 36 14.41 15.65 -10.89
N PRO A 37 15.00 16.27 -11.92
CA PRO A 37 14.73 15.88 -13.30
C PRO A 37 15.08 14.39 -13.49
N GLY A 38 14.07 13.53 -13.63
CA GLY A 38 14.22 12.10 -13.92
C GLY A 38 14.28 11.12 -12.73
N GLY A 39 13.98 11.53 -11.49
CA GLY A 39 14.07 10.64 -10.31
C GLY A 39 12.73 10.35 -9.65
N ILE A 40 12.40 9.07 -9.43
CA ILE A 40 11.25 8.63 -8.63
C ILE A 40 11.44 9.11 -7.19
N THR A 41 10.54 9.95 -6.66
CA THR A 41 10.65 10.50 -5.30
C THR A 41 9.73 9.82 -4.26
N GLY A 42 8.99 8.80 -4.68
CA GLY A 42 8.05 8.05 -3.82
C GLY A 42 8.37 6.57 -3.78
N ALA A 43 7.52 5.81 -3.09
CA ALA A 43 7.50 4.35 -3.20
C ALA A 43 6.23 3.91 -3.91
N TYR A 44 6.31 2.91 -4.80
CA TYR A 44 5.14 2.33 -5.43
C TYR A 44 5.26 0.82 -5.50
N CYS A 45 4.13 0.13 -5.61
CA CYS A 45 4.11 -1.30 -5.88
C CYS A 45 3.27 -1.60 -7.13
N LEU A 46 3.91 -2.26 -8.12
CA LEU A 46 3.28 -2.79 -9.31
C LEU A 46 2.90 -4.25 -9.09
N LEU A 47 1.73 -4.63 -9.58
CA LEU A 47 1.28 -6.01 -9.54
C LEU A 47 1.14 -6.58 -10.95
N PRO A 48 1.67 -7.79 -11.20
CA PRO A 48 1.62 -8.42 -12.50
C PRO A 48 0.21 -8.96 -12.78
N SER A 49 -0.23 -8.84 -14.03
CA SER A 49 -1.39 -9.58 -14.54
C SER A 49 -1.03 -10.92 -15.16
N ASP A 50 0.25 -11.22 -15.32
CA ASP A 50 0.72 -12.44 -15.95
C ASP A 50 1.42 -13.31 -14.91
N PRO A 51 1.10 -14.61 -14.80
CA PRO A 51 1.81 -15.55 -13.92
C PRO A 51 3.33 -15.63 -14.16
N SER A 52 3.85 -15.07 -15.26
CA SER A 52 5.29 -14.99 -15.57
C SER A 52 5.98 -13.72 -15.07
N ILE A 53 5.23 -12.69 -14.65
CA ILE A 53 5.78 -11.42 -14.16
C ILE A 53 5.68 -11.42 -12.63
N VAL A 54 6.69 -10.83 -11.96
CA VAL A 54 6.84 -10.78 -10.51
C VAL A 54 6.25 -9.48 -9.93
N PRO A 55 5.68 -9.49 -8.70
CA PRO A 55 5.22 -8.28 -8.03
C PRO A 55 6.39 -7.42 -7.61
N SER A 56 6.27 -6.14 -7.96
CA SER A 56 7.35 -5.19 -8.01
C SER A 56 7.10 -4.09 -7.03
N CYS A 57 8.11 -3.66 -6.30
CA CYS A 57 8.03 -2.38 -5.64
C CYS A 57 9.26 -1.55 -6.01
N SER A 58 9.05 -0.25 -6.10
CA SER A 58 10.12 0.72 -6.19
C SER A 58 10.11 1.60 -4.97
N ALA A 59 11.29 1.91 -4.47
CA ALA A 59 11.56 3.00 -3.55
C ALA A 59 12.54 3.96 -4.27
N PRO A 60 12.81 5.17 -3.75
CA PRO A 60 13.72 6.10 -4.40
C PRO A 60 15.05 5.43 -4.82
N ALA A 61 15.33 5.44 -6.12
CA ALA A 61 16.51 4.84 -6.77
C ALA A 61 16.68 3.30 -6.65
N ALA A 62 15.62 2.54 -6.35
CA ALA A 62 15.67 1.07 -6.32
C ALA A 62 14.36 0.44 -6.82
N THR A 63 14.46 -0.64 -7.59
CA THR A 63 13.36 -1.57 -7.93
C THR A 63 13.67 -2.94 -7.36
N PHE A 64 12.66 -3.64 -6.88
CA PHE A 64 12.84 -4.95 -6.28
C PHE A 64 11.64 -5.87 -6.46
N GLU A 65 11.93 -7.15 -6.64
CA GLU A 65 11.00 -8.21 -7.02
C GLU A 65 11.28 -9.47 -6.20
N PRO A 66 10.27 -10.31 -5.90
CA PRO A 66 10.53 -11.63 -5.36
C PRO A 66 11.28 -12.49 -6.39
N PRO A 67 12.14 -13.42 -5.92
CA PRO A 67 13.00 -14.24 -6.77
C PRO A 67 12.25 -15.33 -7.55
N THR A 68 10.93 -15.47 -7.36
CA THR A 68 10.11 -16.48 -8.04
C THR A 68 8.79 -15.87 -8.47
N ALA A 69 8.38 -16.17 -9.70
CA ALA A 69 7.09 -15.75 -10.23
C ALA A 69 5.95 -16.31 -9.36
N LEU A 70 5.11 -15.42 -8.85
CA LEU A 70 3.92 -15.76 -8.07
C LEU A 70 2.69 -15.66 -8.97
N THR A 71 1.82 -16.67 -8.92
CA THR A 71 0.56 -16.67 -9.68
C THR A 71 -0.52 -15.85 -8.96
N LEU A 72 -0.45 -14.53 -9.08
CA LEU A 72 -1.33 -13.57 -8.38
C LEU A 72 -2.48 -13.05 -9.26
N TYR A 73 -2.44 -13.31 -10.56
CA TYR A 73 -3.48 -12.91 -11.51
C TYR A 73 -4.85 -13.45 -11.11
N LYS A 74 -5.86 -12.56 -11.05
CA LYS A 74 -7.24 -12.90 -10.68
C LYS A 74 -7.37 -13.58 -9.32
N ARG A 75 -6.41 -13.39 -8.40
CA ARG A 75 -6.49 -13.94 -7.03
C ARG A 75 -6.33 -12.85 -5.99
N TRP A 76 -7.21 -12.87 -4.99
CA TRP A 76 -7.03 -12.06 -3.79
C TRP A 76 -5.74 -12.45 -3.09
N SER A 77 -4.88 -11.47 -2.90
CA SER A 77 -3.62 -11.61 -2.20
C SER A 77 -3.43 -10.43 -1.26
N PHE A 78 -2.74 -10.69 -0.15
CA PHE A 78 -2.41 -9.67 0.82
C PHE A 78 -1.01 -9.15 0.57
N PHE A 79 -0.86 -7.84 0.46
CA PHE A 79 0.40 -7.18 0.19
C PHE A 79 0.78 -6.27 1.35
N THR A 80 2.08 -6.17 1.60
CA THR A 80 2.61 -5.21 2.56
C THR A 80 3.88 -4.59 2.02
N LEU A 81 3.89 -3.25 1.94
CA LEU A 81 5.09 -2.47 1.78
C LEU A 81 5.57 -2.03 3.17
N ARG A 82 6.70 -2.57 3.60
CA ARG A 82 7.34 -2.26 4.88
C ARG A 82 8.60 -1.44 4.63
N LEU A 83 8.61 -0.21 5.12
CA LEU A 83 9.71 0.74 4.99
C LEU A 83 10.31 0.96 6.38
N SER A 84 11.57 0.61 6.57
CA SER A 84 12.25 0.82 7.85
C SER A 84 12.87 2.21 7.95
N SER A 85 13.11 2.67 9.19
CA SER A 85 13.87 3.90 9.45
C SER A 85 15.35 3.81 9.02
N SER A 86 15.84 2.61 8.71
CA SER A 86 17.19 2.34 8.17
C SER A 86 17.23 2.27 6.64
N ASN A 87 16.22 2.80 5.95
CA ASN A 87 16.09 2.81 4.48
C ASN A 87 16.06 1.41 3.85
N VAL A 88 15.47 0.44 4.54
CA VAL A 88 15.18 -0.90 3.99
C VAL A 88 13.71 -0.98 3.64
N ALA A 89 13.41 -1.25 2.36
CA ALA A 89 12.07 -1.58 1.88
C ALA A 89 11.93 -3.10 1.77
N THR A 90 10.85 -3.66 2.28
CA THR A 90 10.51 -5.09 2.19
C THR A 90 9.10 -5.24 1.68
N LEU A 91 8.92 -6.07 0.64
CA LEU A 91 7.60 -6.49 0.17
C LEU A 91 7.25 -7.82 0.83
N TYR A 92 6.07 -7.88 1.44
CA TYR A 92 5.45 -9.15 1.85
C TYR A 92 4.29 -9.47 0.92
N VAL A 93 4.16 -10.75 0.60
CA VAL A 93 2.99 -11.31 -0.09
C VAL A 93 2.43 -12.43 0.78
N ASN A 94 1.14 -12.36 1.10
CA ASN A 94 0.43 -13.33 1.93
C ASN A 94 1.13 -13.58 3.27
N GLY A 95 1.55 -12.49 3.93
CA GLY A 95 2.19 -12.52 5.25
C GLY A 95 3.64 -13.02 5.26
N THR A 96 4.20 -13.40 4.11
CA THR A 96 5.57 -13.92 3.99
C THR A 96 6.47 -12.88 3.32
N PRO A 97 7.67 -12.59 3.85
CA PRO A 97 8.59 -11.66 3.20
C PRO A 97 9.06 -12.23 1.86
N GLY A 98 8.91 -11.45 0.78
CA GLY A 98 9.35 -11.82 -0.55
C GLY A 98 10.82 -11.41 -0.80
N TYR A 99 11.13 -10.13 -0.62
CA TYR A 99 12.47 -9.57 -0.86
C TYR A 99 12.62 -8.22 -0.17
N SER A 100 13.87 -7.83 0.14
CA SER A 100 14.21 -6.51 0.70
C SER A 100 15.30 -5.81 -0.08
N VAL A 101 15.17 -4.50 -0.25
CA VAL A 101 16.22 -3.64 -0.81
C VAL A 101 16.57 -2.54 0.18
N THR A 102 17.85 -2.16 0.22
CA THR A 102 18.31 -0.97 0.92
C THR A 102 18.45 0.16 -0.09
N TRP A 103 17.93 1.34 0.23
CA TRP A 103 18.12 2.53 -0.57
C TRP A 103 18.93 3.59 0.20
N ASN A 104 19.46 4.58 -0.53
CA ASN A 104 20.26 5.65 0.06
C ASN A 104 19.41 6.90 0.30
N GLY A 105 19.43 7.40 1.55
CA GLY A 105 18.79 8.67 1.94
C GLY A 105 17.36 8.51 2.49
N PRO A 106 16.87 9.42 3.35
CA PRO A 106 15.55 9.28 3.95
C PRO A 106 14.43 9.53 2.93
N MET A 107 13.30 8.81 3.06
CA MET A 107 12.04 9.28 2.49
C MET A 107 11.52 10.42 3.36
N THR A 108 11.45 11.62 2.81
CA THR A 108 10.92 12.80 3.50
C THR A 108 9.70 13.33 2.78
N ASN A 109 8.77 13.94 3.52
CA ASN A 109 7.62 14.66 2.96
C ASN A 109 6.66 13.79 2.13
N ILE A 110 6.22 12.67 2.68
CA ILE A 110 5.13 11.88 2.10
C ILE A 110 3.85 12.71 2.19
N LYS A 111 3.17 12.89 1.07
CA LYS A 111 2.01 13.78 0.99
C LYS A 111 0.71 13.04 0.75
N GLU A 112 0.77 11.97 -0.03
CA GLU A 112 -0.42 11.33 -0.59
C GLU A 112 -0.20 9.84 -0.76
N LEU A 113 -1.27 9.08 -0.51
CA LEU A 113 -1.38 7.67 -0.76
C LEU A 113 -2.40 7.48 -1.89
N ASP A 114 -1.95 7.11 -3.08
CA ASP A 114 -2.87 6.79 -4.17
C ASP A 114 -3.17 5.29 -4.15
N ILE A 115 -4.46 4.98 -4.08
CA ILE A 115 -4.98 3.61 -4.17
C ILE A 115 -5.47 3.40 -5.59
N MET A 116 -4.91 2.43 -6.32
CA MET A 116 -5.21 2.15 -7.72
C MET A 116 -5.00 3.38 -8.64
N GLY A 117 -4.03 4.23 -8.30
CA GLY A 117 -3.79 5.52 -8.94
C GLY A 117 -2.82 5.47 -10.11
N TYR A 118 -2.90 6.49 -10.95
CA TYR A 118 -1.93 6.77 -12.00
C TYR A 118 -0.79 7.65 -11.45
N SER A 119 0.46 7.36 -11.81
CA SER A 119 1.60 8.25 -11.58
C SER A 119 2.33 8.50 -12.88
N SER A 120 2.86 9.71 -13.07
CA SER A 120 3.71 10.04 -14.22
C SER A 120 5.00 9.21 -14.28
N THR A 121 5.42 8.61 -13.16
CA THR A 121 6.57 7.71 -13.08
C THR A 121 6.21 6.24 -13.30
N SER A 122 4.92 5.89 -13.27
CA SER A 122 4.39 4.56 -13.61
C SER A 122 3.05 4.72 -14.33
N PRO A 123 3.07 5.00 -15.65
CA PRO A 123 1.89 5.42 -16.40
C PRO A 123 0.90 4.27 -16.70
N GLN A 124 1.02 3.15 -15.99
CA GLN A 124 0.22 1.95 -16.24
C GLN A 124 -1.05 1.97 -15.39
N TRP A 125 -2.18 2.16 -16.08
CA TRP A 125 -3.50 1.95 -15.50
C TRP A 125 -3.66 0.48 -15.09
N THR A 126 -3.91 0.25 -13.81
CA THR A 126 -4.31 -1.07 -13.31
C THR A 126 -5.83 -1.19 -13.30
N GLN A 127 -6.33 -2.35 -13.66
CA GLN A 127 -7.69 -2.78 -13.40
C GLN A 127 -7.64 -3.89 -12.37
N GLY A 128 -8.53 -3.84 -11.40
CA GLY A 128 -8.59 -4.83 -10.36
C GLY A 128 -9.46 -4.41 -9.20
N PHE A 129 -9.42 -5.22 -8.16
CA PHE A 129 -10.09 -4.93 -6.91
C PHE A 129 -9.04 -4.69 -5.82
N VAL A 130 -9.35 -3.78 -4.92
CA VAL A 130 -8.56 -3.46 -3.74
C VAL A 130 -9.49 -3.39 -2.54
N SER A 131 -9.02 -3.80 -1.38
CA SER A 131 -9.79 -3.71 -0.15
C SER A 131 -8.87 -3.55 1.05
N ASN A 132 -9.42 -2.99 2.12
CA ASN A 132 -8.83 -2.96 3.45
C ASN A 132 -7.38 -2.44 3.45
N VAL A 133 -7.24 -1.20 2.99
CA VAL A 133 -5.97 -0.48 2.99
C VAL A 133 -5.72 0.07 4.39
N GLN A 134 -4.56 -0.22 4.95
CA GLN A 134 -4.14 0.28 6.27
C GLN A 134 -2.75 0.90 6.15
N ALA A 135 -2.56 2.06 6.77
CA ALA A 135 -1.29 2.77 6.79
C ALA A 135 -0.86 3.02 8.24
N TYR A 136 0.40 2.70 8.54
CA TYR A 136 1.00 2.83 9.86
C TYR A 136 2.24 3.71 9.80
N ASN A 137 2.38 4.62 10.75
CA ASN A 137 3.59 5.42 10.99
C ASN A 137 4.58 4.65 11.87
N THR A 138 4.71 3.35 11.61
CA THR A 138 5.74 2.50 12.19
C THR A 138 6.06 1.35 11.25
N THR A 139 7.22 0.75 11.45
CA THR A 139 7.58 -0.50 10.80
C THR A 139 6.99 -1.66 11.58
N LEU A 140 5.88 -2.24 11.10
CA LEU A 140 5.29 -3.40 11.76
C LEU A 140 6.27 -4.59 11.75
N PRO A 141 6.35 -5.38 12.84
CA PRO A 141 7.10 -6.62 12.86
C PRO A 141 6.43 -7.66 11.96
N ALA A 142 7.22 -8.63 11.47
CA ALA A 142 6.71 -9.69 10.59
C ALA A 142 5.58 -10.52 11.23
N THR A 143 5.57 -10.63 12.56
CA THR A 143 4.50 -11.30 13.32
C THR A 143 3.16 -10.58 13.20
N GLU A 144 3.14 -9.25 13.26
CA GLU A 144 1.93 -8.44 13.08
C GLU A 144 1.44 -8.48 11.62
N ILE A 145 2.37 -8.46 10.66
CA ILE A 145 2.02 -8.61 9.23
C ILE A 145 1.39 -10.00 8.97
N SER A 146 1.94 -11.05 9.57
CA SER A 146 1.39 -12.41 9.47
C SER A 146 0.01 -12.52 10.14
N LEU A 147 -0.20 -11.82 11.26
CA LEU A 147 -1.52 -11.73 11.91
C LEU A 147 -2.54 -11.04 11.01
N LEU A 148 -2.21 -9.86 10.45
CA LEU A 148 -3.09 -9.14 9.52
C LEU A 148 -3.50 -9.99 8.31
N TYR A 149 -2.58 -10.78 7.75
CA TYR A 149 -2.93 -11.72 6.68
C TYR A 149 -3.96 -12.77 7.13
N ARG A 150 -3.82 -13.31 8.35
CA ARG A 150 -4.72 -14.34 8.89
C ARG A 150 -6.10 -13.82 9.25
N GLU A 151 -6.23 -12.55 9.64
CA GLU A 151 -7.53 -11.90 9.84
C GLU A 151 -8.35 -11.82 8.53
N GLY A 152 -7.68 -11.94 7.39
CA GLY A 152 -8.32 -11.91 6.08
C GLY A 152 -8.60 -10.50 5.58
N ILE A 153 -9.30 -10.43 4.45
CA ILE A 153 -9.57 -9.18 3.73
C ILE A 153 -10.45 -8.18 4.49
N GLY A 154 -11.21 -8.61 5.51
CA GLY A 154 -11.94 -7.73 6.42
C GLY A 154 -11.20 -7.42 7.74
N GLY A 155 -9.94 -7.85 7.89
CA GLY A 155 -9.20 -7.74 9.15
C GLY A 155 -9.04 -6.29 9.63
N VAL A 156 -9.26 -6.07 10.92
CA VAL A 156 -9.13 -4.74 11.53
C VAL A 156 -7.66 -4.36 11.75
N PRO A 157 -7.33 -3.08 11.93
CA PRO A 157 -5.96 -2.66 12.19
C PRO A 157 -5.42 -3.21 13.51
N ILE A 158 -4.18 -3.74 13.49
CA ILE A 158 -3.58 -4.44 14.64
C ILE A 158 -2.84 -3.48 15.61
N ASN A 159 -2.40 -2.32 15.11
CA ASN A 159 -1.62 -1.35 15.86
C ASN A 159 -2.24 0.04 15.80
N LEU A 160 -3.28 0.25 16.61
CA LEU A 160 -4.05 1.51 16.64
C LEU A 160 -3.22 2.73 17.05
N ARG A 161 -2.16 2.54 17.84
CA ARG A 161 -1.29 3.64 18.32
C ARG A 161 -0.50 4.30 17.20
N ASN A 162 -0.13 3.53 16.18
CA ASN A 162 0.65 4.02 15.04
C ASN A 162 -0.19 4.04 13.76
N LEU A 163 -1.49 3.77 13.86
CA LEU A 163 -2.40 3.78 12.72
C LEU A 163 -2.56 5.23 12.23
N VAL A 164 -2.31 5.44 10.95
CA VAL A 164 -2.44 6.74 10.28
C VAL A 164 -3.75 6.82 9.53
N GLY A 165 -4.13 5.75 8.86
CA GLY A 165 -5.38 5.67 8.11
C GLY A 165 -5.81 4.24 7.89
N TRP A 166 -7.12 4.03 7.84
CA TRP A 166 -7.71 2.75 7.53
C TRP A 166 -8.92 2.94 6.64
N TRP A 167 -8.83 2.41 5.42
CA TRP A 167 -9.88 2.46 4.43
C TRP A 167 -10.32 1.03 4.13
N PRO A 168 -11.42 0.54 4.76
CA PRO A 168 -12.00 -0.77 4.44
C PRO A 168 -12.40 -0.89 2.97
N LEU A 169 -12.75 0.26 2.35
CA LEU A 169 -13.31 0.38 1.00
C LEU A 169 -14.63 -0.39 0.83
N ASN A 170 -15.41 -0.47 1.91
CA ASN A 170 -16.70 -1.15 1.96
C ASN A 170 -17.85 -0.16 1.74
N GLY A 171 -18.02 0.30 0.50
CA GLY A 171 -19.09 1.21 0.11
C GLY A 171 -18.69 2.69 0.02
N ASP A 172 -17.54 3.07 0.57
CA ASP A 172 -16.99 4.42 0.47
C ASP A 172 -15.45 4.42 0.57
N ALA A 173 -14.84 5.60 0.39
CA ALA A 173 -13.41 5.84 0.63
C ALA A 173 -13.15 6.53 1.99
N LYS A 174 -14.04 6.38 2.99
CA LYS A 174 -13.84 7.05 4.28
C LYS A 174 -12.72 6.38 5.09
N ASP A 175 -12.09 7.18 5.93
CA ASP A 175 -11.12 6.72 6.91
C ASP A 175 -11.81 6.34 8.22
N TYR A 176 -11.68 5.05 8.58
CA TYR A 176 -12.24 4.46 9.80
C TYR A 176 -11.22 4.37 10.93
N SER A 177 -10.02 4.95 10.76
CA SER A 177 -9.00 5.00 11.82
C SER A 177 -9.28 6.02 12.92
N GLY A 178 -10.18 6.98 12.65
CA GLY A 178 -10.43 8.12 13.53
C GLY A 178 -9.50 9.32 13.31
N ASN A 179 -8.65 9.30 12.29
CA ASN A 179 -7.70 10.38 11.98
C ASN A 179 -8.16 11.33 10.87
N ASN A 180 -9.40 11.19 10.37
CA ASN A 180 -10.00 12.07 9.37
C ASN A 180 -9.22 12.14 8.03
N ASN A 181 -8.51 11.08 7.66
CA ASN A 181 -7.81 10.99 6.37
C ASN A 181 -8.73 10.42 5.28
N ASP A 182 -9.96 10.94 5.16
CA ASP A 182 -10.93 10.48 4.16
C ASP A 182 -10.35 10.55 2.74
N GLY A 183 -10.51 9.48 1.98
CA GLY A 183 -10.06 9.41 0.59
C GLY A 183 -10.96 10.22 -0.34
N VAL A 184 -10.36 10.75 -1.41
CA VAL A 184 -11.07 11.43 -2.50
C VAL A 184 -11.09 10.52 -3.71
N VAL A 185 -12.29 10.21 -4.21
CA VAL A 185 -12.45 9.41 -5.43
C VAL A 185 -12.12 10.28 -6.64
N ALA A 186 -10.89 10.13 -7.16
CA ALA A 186 -10.36 10.97 -8.23
C ALA A 186 -10.78 10.54 -9.65
N ALA A 187 -11.15 9.27 -9.85
CA ALA A 187 -11.47 8.72 -11.16
C ALA A 187 -12.96 8.41 -11.33
N SER A 188 -13.49 8.62 -12.55
CA SER A 188 -14.80 8.10 -12.94
C SER A 188 -14.72 6.58 -13.09
N GLY A 189 -15.72 5.86 -12.57
CA GLY A 189 -15.80 4.39 -12.70
C GLY A 189 -15.29 3.56 -11.52
N VAL A 190 -14.97 4.19 -10.38
CA VAL A 190 -14.82 3.45 -9.12
C VAL A 190 -16.18 2.89 -8.70
N ILE A 191 -16.24 1.57 -8.55
CA ILE A 191 -17.44 0.85 -8.11
C ILE A 191 -17.10 0.16 -6.78
N TYR A 192 -17.87 0.48 -5.74
CA TYR A 192 -17.80 -0.24 -4.48
C TYR A 192 -18.73 -1.45 -4.54
N THR A 193 -18.16 -2.65 -4.64
CA THR A 193 -18.91 -3.89 -4.50
C THR A 193 -18.95 -4.23 -3.02
N SER A 194 -20.05 -3.86 -2.34
CA SER A 194 -20.26 -4.26 -0.95
C SER A 194 -20.33 -5.78 -0.85
N GLY A 195 -19.54 -6.36 0.05
CA GLY A 195 -19.43 -7.82 0.16
C GLY A 195 -18.85 -8.36 1.46
N TRP A 196 -18.41 -7.51 2.39
CA TRP A 196 -17.94 -7.93 3.70
C TRP A 196 -18.95 -7.58 4.78
N THR A 197 -19.55 -8.62 5.38
CA THR A 197 -20.55 -8.57 6.45
C THR A 197 -19.95 -8.45 7.86
N GLY A 198 -18.69 -8.03 7.98
CA GLY A 198 -18.07 -7.73 9.27
C GLY A 198 -18.28 -6.26 9.63
N GLY A 199 -19.34 -5.96 10.39
CA GLY A 199 -19.55 -4.61 10.91
C GLY A 199 -18.45 -4.27 11.92
N TYR A 200 -17.63 -3.26 11.62
CA TYR A 200 -16.74 -2.65 12.60
C TYR A 200 -17.31 -1.30 13.02
N TYR A 201 -17.41 -1.08 14.32
CA TYR A 201 -17.64 0.24 14.91
C TYR A 201 -16.30 0.71 15.48
N ALA A 202 -15.84 1.88 15.05
CA ALA A 202 -14.67 2.52 15.65
C ALA A 202 -14.93 2.80 17.14
N PRO A 203 -13.93 2.61 18.03
CA PRO A 203 -14.04 2.99 19.43
C PRO A 203 -14.14 4.50 19.63
#